data_AF-A0A3L7S320-F1
#
_entry.id   AF-A0A3L7S320-F1
#
_cell.length_a   1.000
_cell.length_b   1.000
_cell.length_c   1.000
_cell.angle_alpha   90.00
_cell.angle_beta   90.00
_cell.angle_gamma   90.00
#
_symmetry.space_group_name_H-M   'P 1'
#
loop_
_entity.id
_entity.type
_entity.pdbx_description
1 polymer ?
#
loop_
_entity_poly.entity_id
_entity_poly.type
_entity_poly.pdbx_seq_one_letter_code
_entity_poly.pdbx_strand_id
1 'polypeptide(L)'
;MSTASASRRHAVAELVRSRNESRGGIPFRRLLAILALAALAVLVIFWLCGFLAGTPAEVQAVRTAVDEQVARLAAVGRNEAPLSYDSTGFGAVMERARDVPREHRDAVRQEMGRLFEARERAELDSYFATPPERRMAELDRRIKAEEERRKVWEAERARRQAERSRDAATTGTGSSAGASGSGGSGQRGTGGGGGGGSGPPTSGRRAGTEESRNARRKTQLDATTPERRAMQTEYRRQMDERRRQLGLEPGRRW
;
A
#
# COMPACT_ATOMS: atom_id res chain seq x y z
N MET A 1 76.40 -53.10 -1.53
CA MET A 1 75.09 -52.51 -1.15
C MET A 1 75.06 -51.01 -1.51
N SER A 2 74.87 -50.63 -2.78
CA SER A 2 74.88 -49.20 -3.19
C SER A 2 74.00 -48.87 -4.41
N THR A 3 72.86 -49.55 -4.58
CA THR A 3 71.92 -49.31 -5.70
C THR A 3 70.62 -48.61 -5.26
N ALA A 4 70.22 -48.77 -4.00
CA ALA A 4 68.98 -48.18 -3.47
C ALA A 4 69.06 -46.65 -3.30
N SER A 5 70.24 -46.09 -3.02
CA SER A 5 70.44 -44.65 -2.85
C SER A 5 70.41 -43.89 -4.18
N ALA A 6 70.95 -44.48 -5.25
CA ALA A 6 70.94 -43.89 -6.60
C ALA A 6 69.51 -43.86 -7.18
N SER A 7 68.74 -44.93 -7.01
CA SER A 7 67.35 -45.01 -7.49
C SER A 7 66.42 -44.00 -6.79
N ARG A 8 66.63 -43.75 -5.49
CA ARG A 8 65.85 -42.74 -4.74
C ARG A 8 66.17 -41.31 -5.20
N ARG A 9 67.44 -41.01 -5.52
CA ARG A 9 67.83 -39.68 -6.03
C ARG A 9 67.25 -39.41 -7.41
N HIS A 10 67.19 -40.42 -8.27
CA HIS A 10 66.54 -40.31 -9.58
C HIS A 10 65.03 -40.09 -9.47
N ALA A 11 64.34 -40.84 -8.60
CA ALA A 11 62.90 -40.67 -8.39
C ALA A 11 62.56 -39.27 -7.83
N VAL A 12 63.38 -38.73 -6.92
CA VAL A 12 63.19 -37.37 -6.39
C VAL A 12 63.49 -36.32 -7.46
N ALA A 13 64.53 -36.51 -8.29
CA ALA A 13 64.85 -35.59 -9.38
C ALA A 13 63.74 -35.54 -10.45
N GLU A 14 63.09 -36.68 -10.72
CA GLU A 14 61.98 -36.78 -11.67
C GLU A 14 60.68 -36.15 -11.13
N LEU A 15 60.41 -36.30 -9.83
CA LEU A 15 59.32 -35.62 -9.13
C LEU A 15 59.49 -34.09 -9.08
N VAL A 16 60.73 -33.62 -8.93
CA VAL A 16 61.02 -32.17 -8.97
C VAL A 16 60.88 -31.62 -10.39
N ARG A 17 61.25 -32.41 -11.41
CA ARG A 17 61.15 -32.01 -12.82
C ARG A 17 59.69 -31.96 -13.29
N SER A 18 58.86 -32.96 -12.96
CA SER A 18 57.43 -32.97 -13.29
C SER A 18 56.62 -31.88 -12.58
N ARG A 19 57.01 -31.51 -11.35
CA ARG A 19 56.41 -30.39 -10.61
C ARG A 19 56.76 -29.02 -11.21
N ASN A 20 57.85 -28.90 -11.97
CA ASN A 20 58.27 -27.62 -12.56
C ASN A 20 57.68 -27.37 -13.96
N GLU A 21 57.24 -28.41 -14.68
CA GLU A 21 56.58 -28.28 -16.00
C GLU A 21 55.13 -27.80 -15.93
N SER A 22 54.47 -27.91 -14.78
CA SER A 22 53.06 -27.51 -14.58
C SER A 22 52.87 -26.04 -14.16
N ARG A 23 53.93 -25.22 -14.16
CA ARG A 23 53.91 -23.81 -13.72
C ARG A 23 53.56 -22.76 -14.79
N GLY A 24 53.14 -23.17 -15.99
CA GLY A 24 52.80 -22.27 -17.10
C GLY A 24 51.38 -21.66 -17.09
N GLY A 25 50.45 -22.12 -16.24
CA GLY A 25 49.03 -21.74 -16.30
C GLY A 25 48.57 -20.63 -15.35
N ILE A 26 49.47 -20.07 -14.55
CA ILE A 26 49.15 -19.08 -13.50
C ILE A 26 48.57 -17.76 -14.07
N PRO A 27 49.05 -17.19 -15.20
CA PRO A 27 48.49 -15.93 -15.69
C PRO A 27 47.08 -16.14 -16.28
N PHE A 28 46.82 -17.25 -16.97
CA PHE A 28 45.52 -17.53 -17.59
C PHE A 28 44.43 -17.81 -16.55
N ARG A 29 44.74 -18.59 -15.50
CA ARG A 29 43.79 -18.85 -14.39
C ARG A 29 43.46 -17.58 -13.61
N ARG A 30 44.43 -16.68 -13.41
CA ARG A 30 44.20 -15.37 -12.78
C ARG A 30 43.37 -14.45 -13.66
N LEU A 31 43.62 -14.43 -14.98
CA LEU A 31 42.83 -13.66 -15.94
C LEU A 31 41.36 -14.13 -15.97
N LEU A 32 41.13 -15.45 -16.01
CA LEU A 32 39.78 -16.04 -15.92
C LEU A 32 39.07 -15.69 -14.61
N ALA A 33 39.79 -15.75 -13.48
CA ALA A 33 39.23 -15.39 -12.18
C ALA A 33 38.84 -13.91 -12.13
N ILE A 34 39.68 -13.01 -12.68
CA ILE A 34 39.38 -11.56 -12.76
C ILE A 34 38.17 -11.31 -13.66
N LEU A 35 38.10 -11.95 -14.84
CA LEU A 35 36.95 -11.83 -15.74
C LEU A 35 35.65 -12.35 -15.11
N ALA A 36 35.71 -13.48 -14.39
CA ALA A 36 34.55 -14.01 -13.66
C ALA A 36 34.09 -13.05 -12.55
N LEU A 37 35.03 -12.45 -11.80
CA LEU A 37 34.73 -11.45 -10.77
C LEU A 37 34.16 -10.16 -11.38
N ALA A 38 34.69 -9.72 -12.51
CA ALA A 38 34.17 -8.56 -13.25
C ALA A 38 32.76 -8.82 -13.78
N ALA A 39 32.50 -10.01 -14.37
CA ALA A 39 31.17 -10.40 -14.83
C ALA A 39 30.17 -10.49 -13.66
N LEU A 40 30.60 -11.00 -12.51
CA LEU A 40 29.77 -11.07 -11.30
C LEU A 40 29.52 -9.67 -10.73
N ALA A 41 30.51 -8.79 -10.72
CA ALA A 41 30.34 -7.39 -10.34
C ALA A 41 29.38 -6.66 -11.29
N VAL A 42 29.48 -6.88 -12.61
CA VAL A 42 28.54 -6.34 -13.60
C VAL A 42 27.14 -6.90 -13.36
N LEU A 43 26.99 -8.20 -13.07
CA LEU A 43 25.70 -8.80 -12.75
C LEU A 43 25.10 -8.20 -11.47
N VAL A 44 25.90 -7.99 -10.44
CA VAL A 44 25.48 -7.35 -9.18
C VAL A 44 25.10 -5.89 -9.42
N ILE A 45 25.87 -5.13 -10.21
CA ILE A 45 25.53 -3.76 -10.60
C ILE A 45 24.24 -3.75 -11.42
N PHE A 46 24.08 -4.65 -12.38
CA PHE A 46 22.89 -4.78 -13.22
C PHE A 46 21.64 -5.16 -12.39
N TRP A 47 21.82 -5.99 -11.37
CA TRP A 47 20.79 -6.33 -10.39
C TRP A 47 20.46 -5.16 -9.44
N LEU A 48 21.47 -4.47 -8.92
CA LEU A 48 21.32 -3.28 -8.06
C LEU A 48 20.70 -2.08 -8.81
N CYS A 49 20.99 -1.95 -10.10
CA CYS A 49 20.38 -0.95 -10.98
C CYS A 49 18.95 -1.33 -11.44
N GLY A 50 18.37 -2.41 -10.90
CA GLY A 50 16.96 -2.76 -11.11
C GLY A 50 16.63 -3.34 -12.49
N PHE A 51 17.64 -3.63 -13.33
CA PHE A 51 17.42 -4.13 -14.69
C PHE A 51 16.87 -5.58 -14.71
N LEU A 52 17.08 -6.34 -13.62
CA LEU A 52 16.55 -7.70 -13.44
C LEU A 52 15.35 -7.77 -12.46
N ALA A 53 15.14 -6.74 -11.65
CA ALA A 53 14.03 -6.62 -10.72
C ALA A 53 13.07 -5.55 -11.25
N GLY A 54 12.43 -5.84 -12.40
CA GLY A 54 11.61 -4.90 -13.17
C GLY A 54 10.34 -4.46 -12.44
N THR A 55 10.48 -3.61 -11.42
CA THR A 55 9.40 -2.75 -10.97
C THR A 55 9.25 -1.60 -11.98
N PRO A 56 8.06 -1.40 -12.56
CA PRO A 56 7.82 -0.32 -13.50
C PRO A 56 8.19 1.03 -12.87
N ALA A 57 8.73 1.94 -13.68
CA ALA A 57 9.11 3.28 -13.22
C ALA A 57 7.92 4.01 -12.56
N GLU A 58 6.68 3.79 -13.04
CA GLU A 58 5.50 4.42 -12.44
C GLU A 58 5.20 3.89 -11.02
N VAL A 59 5.38 2.58 -10.80
CA VAL A 59 5.19 1.98 -9.46
C VAL A 59 6.26 2.48 -8.50
N GLN A 60 7.50 2.61 -8.97
CA GLN A 60 8.60 3.15 -8.15
C GLN A 60 8.37 4.62 -7.78
N ALA A 61 7.81 5.43 -8.69
CA ALA A 61 7.44 6.81 -8.39
C ALA A 61 6.37 6.89 -7.30
N VAL A 62 5.34 6.04 -7.37
CA VAL A 62 4.30 5.96 -6.32
C VAL A 62 4.91 5.50 -5.00
N ARG A 63 5.72 4.45 -5.01
CA ARG A 63 6.39 3.93 -3.81
C ARG A 63 7.24 5.00 -3.12
N THR A 64 8.07 5.71 -3.88
CA THR A 64 8.92 6.78 -3.35
C THR A 64 8.08 7.89 -2.73
N ALA A 65 7.00 8.30 -3.39
CA ALA A 65 6.08 9.30 -2.85
C ALA A 65 5.36 8.81 -1.59
N VAL A 66 4.99 7.53 -1.52
CA VAL A 66 4.45 6.91 -0.31
C VAL A 66 5.47 6.89 0.81
N ASP A 67 6.72 6.50 0.56
CA ASP A 67 7.79 6.45 1.55
C ASP A 67 8.04 7.82 2.19
N GLU A 68 8.07 8.87 1.38
CA GLU A 68 8.21 10.24 1.85
C GLU A 68 7.05 10.64 2.78
N GLN A 69 5.82 10.33 2.40
CA GLN A 69 4.64 10.64 3.23
C GLN A 69 4.60 9.80 4.51
N VAL A 70 4.99 8.51 4.45
CA VAL A 70 5.08 7.64 5.63
C VAL A 70 6.11 8.18 6.62
N ALA A 71 7.26 8.68 6.15
CA ALA A 71 8.26 9.30 7.00
C ALA A 71 7.73 10.58 7.69
N ARG A 72 6.99 11.42 6.95
CA ARG A 72 6.33 12.61 7.53
C ARG A 72 5.29 12.23 8.58
N LEU A 73 4.47 11.21 8.30
CA LEU A 73 3.46 10.71 9.24
C LEU A 73 4.10 10.11 10.49
N ALA A 74 5.27 9.48 10.38
CA ALA A 74 6.01 9.01 11.55
C ALA A 74 6.42 10.17 12.47
N ALA A 75 6.81 11.33 11.93
CA ALA A 75 7.08 12.54 12.73
C ALA A 75 5.82 13.07 13.42
N VAL A 76 4.67 13.01 12.76
CA VAL A 76 3.37 13.36 13.36
C VAL A 76 3.03 12.44 14.54
N GLY A 77 3.24 11.13 14.40
CA GLY A 77 3.01 10.16 15.48
C GLY A 77 3.86 10.44 16.73
N ARG A 78 5.02 11.08 16.56
CA ARG A 78 5.90 11.55 17.66
C ARG A 78 5.57 12.96 18.17
N ASN A 79 4.50 13.58 17.67
CA ASN A 79 4.12 14.97 17.95
C ASN A 79 5.18 16.02 17.54
N GLU A 80 6.09 15.68 16.63
CA GLU A 80 7.08 16.63 16.07
C GLU A 80 6.46 17.54 15.01
N ALA A 81 5.33 17.13 14.44
CA ALA A 81 4.57 17.88 13.46
C ALA A 81 3.07 17.73 13.72
N PRO A 82 2.25 18.76 13.42
CA PRO A 82 0.80 18.62 13.50
C PRO A 82 0.32 17.62 12.44
N LEU A 83 -0.71 16.84 12.78
CA LEU A 83 -1.45 16.06 11.78
C LEU A 83 -2.15 17.03 10.83
N SER A 84 -1.51 17.34 9.70
CA SER A 84 -2.15 18.09 8.63
C SER A 84 -2.99 17.14 7.79
N TYR A 85 -4.20 17.60 7.50
CA TYR A 85 -5.11 16.94 6.58
C TYR A 85 -5.02 17.56 5.17
N ASP A 86 -4.03 18.42 4.92
CA ASP A 86 -3.86 19.08 3.62
C ASP A 86 -3.73 18.04 2.50
N SER A 87 -4.53 18.26 1.47
CA SER A 87 -4.64 17.41 0.30
C SER A 87 -3.39 17.44 -0.58
N THR A 88 -2.42 18.32 -0.34
CA THR A 88 -1.28 18.52 -1.24
C THR A 88 -0.36 17.30 -1.27
N GLY A 89 0.06 16.78 -0.10
CA GLY A 89 0.91 15.59 -0.02
C GLY A 89 0.16 14.32 -0.44
N PHE A 90 -1.03 14.11 0.11
CA PHE A 90 -1.82 12.91 -0.16
C PHE A 90 -2.41 12.89 -1.58
N GLY A 91 -2.90 14.03 -2.05
CA GLY A 91 -3.47 14.22 -3.38
C GLY A 91 -2.44 13.98 -4.48
N ALA A 92 -1.21 14.46 -4.31
CA ALA A 92 -0.14 14.21 -5.27
C ALA A 92 0.25 12.72 -5.35
N VAL A 93 0.16 11.96 -4.25
CA VAL A 93 0.33 10.49 -4.30
C VAL A 93 -0.84 9.84 -5.04
N MET A 94 -2.08 10.27 -4.74
CA MET A 94 -3.29 9.75 -5.38
C MET A 94 -3.35 10.04 -6.88
N GLU A 95 -2.83 11.19 -7.32
CA GLU A 95 -2.72 11.56 -8.73
C GLU A 95 -1.76 10.62 -9.46
N ARG A 96 -0.52 10.47 -8.98
CA ARG A 96 0.44 9.51 -9.53
C ARG A 96 -0.11 8.09 -9.57
N ALA A 97 -0.82 7.67 -8.52
CA ALA A 97 -1.47 6.36 -8.45
C ALA A 97 -2.57 6.15 -9.50
N ARG A 98 -3.21 7.22 -10.00
CA ARG A 98 -4.22 7.13 -11.07
C ARG A 98 -3.60 6.92 -12.44
N ASP A 99 -2.43 7.52 -12.66
CA ASP A 99 -1.71 7.48 -13.94
C ASP A 99 -1.04 6.11 -14.20
N VAL A 100 -0.88 5.30 -13.16
CA VAL A 100 -0.29 3.96 -13.30
C VAL A 100 -1.19 3.03 -14.15
N PRO A 101 -0.60 2.31 -15.14
CA PRO A 101 -1.29 1.32 -15.96
C PRO A 101 -2.04 0.24 -15.15
N ARG A 102 -3.06 -0.36 -15.76
CA ARG A 102 -4.00 -1.28 -15.05
C ARG A 102 -3.29 -2.53 -14.53
N GLU A 103 -2.27 -2.97 -15.25
CA GLU A 103 -1.42 -4.12 -14.99
C GLU A 103 -0.71 -4.00 -13.64
N HIS A 104 -0.47 -2.76 -13.18
CA HIS A 104 0.27 -2.47 -11.95
C HIS A 104 -0.60 -1.90 -10.83
N ARG A 105 -1.92 -1.86 -11.01
CA ARG A 105 -2.88 -1.36 -10.01
C ARG A 105 -2.83 -2.09 -8.69
N ASP A 106 -2.52 -3.38 -8.70
CA ASP A 106 -2.47 -4.17 -7.46
C ASP A 106 -1.25 -3.80 -6.62
N ALA A 107 -0.09 -3.56 -7.24
CA ALA A 107 1.09 -3.04 -6.55
C ALA A 107 0.81 -1.64 -5.98
N VAL A 108 0.21 -0.75 -6.77
CA VAL A 108 -0.22 0.58 -6.29
C VAL A 108 -1.21 0.48 -5.14
N ARG A 109 -2.17 -0.46 -5.19
CA ARG A 109 -3.15 -0.65 -4.11
C ARG A 109 -2.48 -1.06 -2.80
N GLN A 110 -1.44 -1.90 -2.86
CA GLN A 110 -0.66 -2.29 -1.69
C GLN A 110 0.08 -1.08 -1.11
N GLU A 111 0.74 -0.29 -1.96
CA GLU A 111 1.45 0.93 -1.52
C GLU A 111 0.50 1.98 -0.93
N MET A 112 -0.67 2.17 -1.54
CA MET A 112 -1.70 3.03 -0.98
C MET A 112 -2.22 2.50 0.36
N GLY A 113 -2.41 1.18 0.49
CA GLY A 113 -2.78 0.55 1.75
C GLY A 113 -1.77 0.86 2.87
N ARG A 114 -0.47 0.76 2.55
CA ARG A 114 0.62 1.11 3.47
C ARG A 114 0.56 2.59 3.90
N LEU A 115 0.28 3.51 2.98
CA LEU A 115 0.12 4.92 3.29
C LEU A 115 -1.07 5.18 4.23
N PHE A 116 -2.23 4.58 3.93
CA PHE A 116 -3.43 4.72 4.76
C PHE A 116 -3.21 4.15 6.16
N GLU A 117 -2.57 2.98 6.25
CA GLU A 117 -2.23 2.37 7.53
C GLU A 117 -1.29 3.28 8.33
N ALA A 118 -0.21 3.76 7.72
CA ALA A 118 0.73 4.69 8.36
C ALA A 118 0.04 5.96 8.88
N ARG A 119 -0.93 6.48 8.15
CA ARG A 119 -1.72 7.62 8.57
C ARG A 119 -2.58 7.31 9.78
N GLU A 120 -3.30 6.19 9.75
CA GLU A 120 -4.09 5.75 10.90
C GLU A 120 -3.19 5.55 12.13
N ARG A 121 -1.96 5.05 11.94
CA ARG A 121 -1.00 4.94 13.04
C ARG A 121 -0.63 6.30 13.60
N ALA A 122 -0.19 7.22 12.74
CA ALA A 122 0.19 8.56 13.16
C ALA A 122 -0.94 9.29 13.89
N GLU A 123 -2.18 9.11 13.44
CA GLU A 123 -3.36 9.73 14.05
C GLU A 123 -3.61 9.19 15.47
N LEU A 124 -3.55 7.88 15.65
CA LEU A 124 -3.69 7.23 16.96
C LEU A 124 -2.54 7.62 17.88
N ASP A 125 -1.30 7.46 17.42
CA ASP A 125 -0.10 7.68 18.23
C ASP A 125 -0.02 9.15 18.69
N SER A 126 -0.28 10.10 17.78
CA SER A 126 -0.35 11.54 18.11
C SER A 126 -1.45 11.85 19.15
N TYR A 127 -2.62 11.21 19.02
CA TYR A 127 -3.72 11.40 19.97
C TYR A 127 -3.37 10.91 21.37
N PHE A 128 -2.84 9.70 21.48
CA PHE A 128 -2.50 9.12 22.79
C PHE A 128 -1.28 9.77 23.42
N ALA A 129 -0.34 10.28 22.61
CA ALA A 129 0.77 11.10 23.07
C ALA A 129 0.36 12.53 23.48
N THR A 130 -0.84 12.98 23.11
CA THR A 130 -1.38 14.27 23.59
C THR A 130 -1.81 14.15 25.07
N PRO A 131 -1.44 15.12 25.94
CA PRO A 131 -1.85 15.11 27.34
C PRO A 131 -3.37 15.00 27.50
N PRO A 132 -3.88 14.23 28.48
CA PRO A 132 -5.32 13.97 28.65
C PRO A 132 -6.18 15.23 28.67
N GLU A 133 -5.68 16.31 29.27
CA GLU A 133 -6.37 17.59 29.42
C GLU A 133 -6.59 18.29 28.08
N ARG A 134 -5.74 18.02 27.07
CA ARG A 134 -5.80 18.62 25.74
C ARG A 134 -6.51 17.75 24.70
N ARG A 135 -6.79 16.49 25.02
CA ARG A 135 -7.39 15.53 24.07
C ARG A 135 -8.75 16.01 23.54
N MET A 136 -9.58 16.63 24.37
CA MET A 136 -10.90 17.14 23.93
C MET A 136 -10.77 18.24 22.86
N ALA A 137 -9.89 19.21 23.07
CA ALA A 137 -9.63 20.27 22.10
C ALA A 137 -9.02 19.73 20.79
N GLU A 138 -8.18 18.70 20.88
CA GLU A 138 -7.62 18.02 19.71
C GLU A 138 -8.71 17.26 18.93
N LEU A 139 -9.64 16.56 19.61
CA LEU A 139 -10.79 15.94 18.95
C LEU A 139 -11.66 16.98 18.23
N ASP A 140 -11.93 18.13 18.86
CA ASP A 140 -12.69 19.22 18.24
C ASP A 140 -12.03 19.72 16.95
N ARG A 141 -10.72 19.96 17.01
CA ARG A 141 -9.93 20.39 15.86
C ARG A 141 -10.01 19.38 14.72
N ARG A 142 -9.85 18.08 15.03
CA ARG A 142 -9.89 16.99 14.04
C ARG A 142 -11.27 16.85 13.42
N ILE A 143 -12.32 16.86 14.24
CA ILE A 143 -13.71 16.77 13.78
C ILE A 143 -14.02 17.96 12.86
N LYS A 144 -13.66 19.18 13.26
CA LYS A 144 -13.86 20.39 12.42
C LYS A 144 -13.16 20.24 11.07
N ALA A 145 -11.89 19.83 11.05
CA ALA A 145 -11.15 19.61 9.81
C ALA A 145 -11.75 18.49 8.93
N GLU A 146 -12.35 17.46 9.55
CA GLU A 146 -13.05 16.40 8.81
C GLU A 146 -14.37 16.89 8.20
N GLU A 147 -15.17 17.64 8.95
CA GLU A 147 -16.45 18.20 8.46
C GLU A 147 -16.23 19.25 7.36
N GLU A 148 -15.21 20.10 7.47
CA GLU A 148 -14.84 21.04 6.41
C GLU A 148 -14.50 20.30 5.10
N ARG A 149 -13.69 19.24 5.18
CA ARG A 149 -13.39 18.39 4.02
C ARG A 149 -14.62 17.66 3.50
N ARG A 150 -15.47 17.14 4.38
CA ARG A 150 -16.72 16.48 3.99
C ARG A 150 -17.60 17.44 3.17
N LYS A 151 -17.76 18.67 3.65
CA LYS A 151 -18.50 19.74 2.93
C LYS A 151 -17.87 20.06 1.58
N VAL A 152 -16.55 20.18 1.48
CA VAL A 152 -15.85 20.41 0.21
C VAL A 152 -16.12 19.25 -0.77
N TRP A 153 -16.01 18.01 -0.31
CA TRP A 153 -16.28 16.83 -1.12
C TRP A 153 -17.74 16.70 -1.55
N GLU A 154 -18.68 17.03 -0.66
CA GLU A 154 -20.11 17.06 -0.97
C GLU A 154 -20.44 18.15 -2.00
N ALA A 155 -19.86 19.34 -1.85
CA ALA A 155 -20.00 20.43 -2.80
C ALA A 155 -19.41 20.07 -4.17
N GLU A 156 -18.22 19.49 -4.22
CA GLU A 156 -17.59 19.04 -5.46
C GLU A 156 -18.41 17.92 -6.12
N ARG A 157 -18.94 16.98 -5.32
CA ARG A 157 -19.81 15.91 -5.81
C ARG A 157 -21.12 16.46 -6.37
N ALA A 158 -21.74 17.42 -5.69
CA ALA A 158 -22.94 18.08 -6.14
C ALA A 158 -22.69 18.86 -7.45
N ARG A 159 -21.54 19.55 -7.56
CA ARG A 159 -21.13 20.24 -8.79
C ARG A 159 -20.97 19.27 -9.96
N ARG A 160 -20.21 18.19 -9.77
CA ARG A 160 -20.03 17.14 -10.80
C ARG A 160 -21.34 16.46 -11.19
N GLN A 161 -22.28 16.30 -10.25
CA GLN A 161 -23.60 15.76 -10.56
C GLN A 161 -24.43 16.75 -11.38
N ALA A 162 -24.42 18.03 -11.03
CA ALA A 162 -25.11 19.08 -11.77
C ALA A 162 -24.55 19.25 -13.19
N GLU A 163 -23.23 19.20 -13.37
CA GLU A 163 -22.56 19.20 -14.68
C GLU A 163 -23.02 18.00 -15.53
N ARG A 164 -22.98 16.77 -15.00
CA ARG A 164 -23.48 15.58 -15.70
C ARG A 164 -24.95 15.68 -16.08
N SER A 165 -25.79 16.26 -15.21
CA SER A 165 -27.22 16.48 -15.51
C SER A 165 -27.42 17.54 -16.60
N ARG A 166 -26.54 18.54 -16.71
CA ARG A 166 -26.55 19.52 -17.81
C ARG A 166 -26.10 18.90 -19.13
N ASP A 167 -25.01 18.15 -19.14
CA ASP A 167 -24.50 17.48 -20.35
C ASP A 167 -25.50 16.45 -20.91
N ALA A 168 -26.24 15.77 -20.02
CA ALA A 168 -27.35 14.89 -20.39
C ALA A 168 -28.56 15.64 -20.97
N ALA A 169 -28.80 16.89 -20.56
CA ALA A 169 -29.87 17.74 -21.10
C ALA A 169 -29.47 18.41 -22.44
N THR A 170 -28.19 18.72 -22.64
CA THR A 170 -27.68 19.36 -23.87
C THR A 170 -27.43 18.36 -25.01
N THR A 171 -27.15 17.10 -24.71
CA THR A 171 -27.02 16.01 -25.71
C THR A 171 -28.36 15.31 -25.99
N GLY A 172 -29.47 15.88 -25.53
CA GLY A 172 -30.84 15.36 -25.65
C GLY A 172 -31.64 15.85 -26.87
N THR A 173 -30.99 16.46 -27.86
CA THR A 173 -31.64 16.86 -29.12
C THR A 173 -30.91 16.21 -30.30
N GLY A 174 -31.21 14.94 -30.57
CA GLY A 174 -30.78 14.27 -31.80
C GLY A 174 -30.71 12.75 -31.70
N SER A 175 -31.70 12.07 -32.31
CA SER A 175 -31.73 10.64 -32.69
C SER A 175 -32.28 9.62 -31.67
N SER A 176 -33.61 9.49 -31.73
CA SER A 176 -34.39 8.25 -31.93
C SER A 176 -34.13 6.97 -31.10
N ALA A 177 -35.25 6.53 -30.50
CA ALA A 177 -35.70 5.15 -30.29
C ALA A 177 -35.09 4.33 -29.12
N GLY A 178 -35.91 4.11 -28.09
CA GLY A 178 -35.65 3.12 -27.04
C GLY A 178 -36.29 3.46 -25.70
N ALA A 179 -37.62 3.44 -25.63
CA ALA A 179 -38.39 3.67 -24.42
C ALA A 179 -38.21 2.57 -23.35
N SER A 180 -38.50 2.95 -22.09
CA SER A 180 -38.70 2.19 -20.84
C SER A 180 -37.55 2.32 -19.81
N GLY A 181 -37.74 2.86 -18.60
CA GLY A 181 -38.96 3.34 -17.97
C GLY A 181 -38.71 4.25 -16.76
N SER A 182 -39.58 5.27 -16.67
CA SER A 182 -40.33 5.79 -15.52
C SER A 182 -39.77 5.63 -14.10
N GLY A 183 -39.68 6.75 -13.39
CA GLY A 183 -39.41 6.83 -11.95
C GLY A 183 -40.66 6.76 -11.06
N GLY A 184 -40.43 7.10 -9.77
CA GLY A 184 -41.41 7.29 -8.70
C GLY A 184 -41.97 5.98 -8.14
N SER A 185 -42.28 5.78 -6.86
CA SER A 185 -42.28 6.57 -5.63
C SER A 185 -42.76 5.63 -4.50
N GLY A 186 -42.24 5.80 -3.27
CA GLY A 186 -42.85 5.45 -1.97
C GLY A 186 -43.66 4.15 -1.76
N GLN A 187 -43.23 3.30 -0.82
CA GLN A 187 -44.13 2.58 0.09
C GLN A 187 -43.36 2.20 1.38
N ARG A 188 -43.86 2.66 2.53
CA ARG A 188 -43.51 2.15 3.87
C ARG A 188 -43.98 0.69 4.01
N GLY A 189 -43.18 -0.14 4.67
CA GLY A 189 -43.56 -1.50 5.05
C GLY A 189 -42.76 -2.00 6.24
N THR A 190 -43.43 -2.04 7.38
CA THR A 190 -43.02 -2.50 8.70
C THR A 190 -42.74 -4.01 8.75
N GLY A 191 -41.77 -4.42 9.58
CA GLY A 191 -41.90 -5.66 10.39
C GLY A 191 -41.19 -6.92 9.92
N GLY A 192 -40.29 -7.42 10.78
CA GLY A 192 -40.41 -8.76 11.37
C GLY A 192 -39.93 -9.99 10.58
N GLY A 193 -38.99 -10.71 11.19
CA GLY A 193 -39.05 -12.17 11.27
C GLY A 193 -38.28 -12.95 10.20
N GLY A 194 -37.46 -13.90 10.68
CA GLY A 194 -36.58 -14.72 9.85
C GLY A 194 -37.28 -15.77 8.99
N GLY A 195 -36.47 -16.44 8.17
CA GLY A 195 -36.89 -17.61 7.40
C GLY A 195 -36.13 -17.70 6.08
N GLY A 196 -35.28 -18.72 5.94
CA GLY A 196 -34.57 -19.01 4.71
C GLY A 196 -35.50 -19.29 3.53
N GLY A 197 -35.05 -18.94 2.34
CA GLY A 197 -35.79 -19.19 1.11
C GLY A 197 -35.03 -18.67 -0.10
N SER A 198 -34.47 -19.61 -0.84
CA SER A 198 -33.85 -19.49 -2.16
C SER A 198 -34.57 -18.49 -3.10
N GLY A 199 -33.93 -17.36 -3.35
CA GLY A 199 -34.24 -16.47 -4.49
C GLY A 199 -33.09 -16.48 -5.50
N PRO A 200 -33.36 -16.42 -6.82
CA PRO A 200 -32.34 -16.44 -7.85
C PRO A 200 -31.40 -15.22 -7.73
N PRO A 201 -30.11 -15.37 -8.07
CA PRO A 201 -29.09 -14.38 -7.77
C PRO A 201 -29.28 -13.12 -8.61
N THR A 202 -29.67 -12.04 -7.96
CA THR A 202 -29.54 -10.69 -8.51
C THR A 202 -28.04 -10.39 -8.67
N SER A 203 -27.63 -10.22 -9.93
CA SER A 203 -26.30 -9.82 -10.34
C SER A 203 -26.02 -8.39 -9.90
N GLY A 204 -25.25 -8.24 -8.81
CA GLY A 204 -24.88 -6.93 -8.28
C GLY A 204 -23.55 -6.95 -7.53
N ARG A 205 -22.44 -6.82 -8.27
CA ARG A 205 -21.08 -6.45 -7.79
C ARG A 205 -20.50 -7.30 -6.64
N ARG A 206 -19.81 -8.40 -7.00
CA ARG A 206 -18.73 -9.08 -6.24
C ARG A 206 -18.82 -8.92 -4.70
N ALA A 207 -19.86 -9.45 -4.07
CA ALA A 207 -19.79 -9.78 -2.66
C ALA A 207 -18.82 -10.97 -2.55
N GLY A 208 -17.61 -10.74 -2.02
CA GLY A 208 -16.65 -11.82 -1.80
C GLY A 208 -17.26 -12.93 -0.93
N THR A 209 -16.85 -14.18 -1.17
CA THR A 209 -17.27 -15.35 -0.37
C THR A 209 -17.04 -15.09 1.12
N GLU A 210 -17.81 -15.75 2.00
CA GLU A 210 -17.60 -15.67 3.46
C GLU A 210 -16.16 -16.01 3.84
N GLU A 211 -15.58 -17.02 3.19
CA GLU A 211 -14.19 -17.39 3.33
C GLU A 211 -13.23 -16.23 3.01
N SER A 212 -13.43 -15.52 1.89
CA SER A 212 -12.60 -14.37 1.53
C SER A 212 -12.72 -13.21 2.53
N ARG A 213 -13.90 -13.01 3.12
CA ARG A 213 -14.13 -12.01 4.17
C ARG A 213 -13.42 -12.40 5.47
N ASN A 214 -13.52 -13.67 5.85
CA ASN A 214 -12.86 -14.21 7.04
C ASN A 214 -11.33 -14.17 6.88
N ALA A 215 -10.80 -14.53 5.72
CA ALA A 215 -9.37 -14.45 5.42
C ALA A 215 -8.85 -13.01 5.55
N ARG A 216 -9.55 -12.03 4.96
CA ARG A 216 -9.18 -10.60 5.09
C ARG A 216 -9.22 -10.13 6.54
N ARG A 217 -10.26 -10.50 7.28
CA ARG A 217 -10.37 -10.16 8.70
C ARG A 217 -9.23 -10.79 9.49
N LYS A 218 -8.91 -12.05 9.24
CA LYS A 218 -7.79 -12.75 9.86
C LYS A 218 -6.47 -12.05 9.56
N THR A 219 -6.17 -11.72 8.30
CA THR A 219 -4.96 -10.98 7.93
C THR A 219 -4.86 -9.62 8.65
N GLN A 220 -5.97 -8.90 8.81
CA GLN A 220 -5.99 -7.66 9.60
C GLN A 220 -5.74 -7.89 11.09
N LEU A 221 -6.32 -8.95 11.66
CA LEU A 221 -6.11 -9.31 13.07
C LEU A 221 -4.67 -9.77 13.33
N ASP A 222 -4.10 -10.55 12.43
CA ASP A 222 -2.72 -11.02 12.51
C ASP A 222 -1.72 -9.87 12.35
N ALA A 223 -2.08 -8.84 11.58
CA ALA A 223 -1.27 -7.63 11.38
C ALA A 223 -1.35 -6.62 12.55
N THR A 224 -2.27 -6.78 13.51
CA THR A 224 -2.50 -5.80 14.58
C THR A 224 -2.44 -6.41 15.98
N THR A 225 -1.68 -5.79 16.89
CA THR A 225 -1.60 -6.24 18.27
C THR A 225 -2.93 -6.02 19.01
N PRO A 226 -3.26 -6.82 20.05
CA PRO A 226 -4.45 -6.61 20.86
C PRO A 226 -4.55 -5.20 21.47
N GLU A 227 -3.42 -4.68 21.97
CA GLU A 227 -3.33 -3.33 22.53
C GLU A 227 -3.66 -2.26 21.49
N ARG A 228 -3.10 -2.38 20.27
CA ARG A 228 -3.37 -1.46 19.18
C ARG A 228 -4.85 -1.44 18.79
N ARG A 229 -5.50 -2.61 18.79
CA ARG A 229 -6.95 -2.74 18.54
C ARG A 229 -7.79 -2.11 19.65
N ALA A 230 -7.36 -2.23 20.91
CA ALA A 230 -8.02 -1.56 22.03
C ALA A 230 -7.89 -0.03 21.91
N MET A 231 -6.69 0.48 21.63
CA MET A 231 -6.43 1.91 21.40
C MET A 231 -7.29 2.47 20.25
N GLN A 232 -7.39 1.75 19.14
CA GLN A 232 -8.23 2.13 18.01
C GLN A 232 -9.72 2.17 18.39
N THR A 233 -10.18 1.21 19.19
CA THR A 233 -11.57 1.14 19.65
C THR A 233 -11.89 2.30 20.60
N GLU A 234 -11.01 2.59 21.56
CA GLU A 234 -11.17 3.72 22.48
C GLU A 234 -11.09 5.08 21.78
N TYR A 235 -10.17 5.24 20.83
CA TYR A 235 -10.10 6.45 20.01
C TYR A 235 -11.40 6.69 19.24
N ARG A 236 -11.91 5.65 18.56
CA ARG A 236 -13.17 5.74 17.82
C ARG A 236 -14.36 6.06 18.74
N ARG A 237 -14.45 5.40 19.90
CA ARG A 237 -15.48 5.68 20.90
C ARG A 237 -15.48 7.15 21.31
N GLN A 238 -14.31 7.70 21.61
CA GLN A 238 -14.16 9.10 22.02
C GLN A 238 -14.46 10.08 20.89
N MET A 239 -14.03 9.78 19.65
CA MET A 239 -14.40 10.56 18.47
C MET A 239 -15.92 10.59 18.25
N ASP A 240 -16.59 9.44 18.32
CA ASP A 240 -18.05 9.35 18.13
C ASP A 240 -18.84 10.00 19.27
N GLU A 241 -18.37 9.89 20.51
CA GLU A 241 -18.95 10.60 21.64
C GLU A 241 -18.81 12.11 21.48
N ARG A 242 -17.62 12.58 21.09
CA ARG A 242 -17.41 14.02 20.88
C ARG A 242 -18.22 14.57 19.72
N ARG A 243 -18.34 13.83 18.61
CA ARG A 243 -19.24 14.19 17.50
C ARG A 243 -20.68 14.35 17.97
N ARG A 244 -21.19 13.41 18.77
CA ARG A 244 -22.55 13.50 19.33
C ARG A 244 -22.72 14.73 20.22
N GLN A 245 -21.74 15.05 21.06
CA GLN A 245 -21.76 16.28 21.88
C GLN A 245 -21.79 17.55 21.02
N LEU A 246 -21.16 17.54 19.84
CA LEU A 246 -21.18 18.62 18.87
C LEU A 246 -22.43 18.62 17.97
N GLY A 247 -23.39 17.71 18.19
CA GLY A 247 -24.60 17.58 17.37
C GLY A 247 -24.37 16.97 15.99
N LEU A 248 -23.23 16.31 15.77
CA LEU A 248 -22.87 15.65 14.52
C LEU A 248 -23.18 14.15 14.57
N GLU A 249 -23.45 13.55 13.41
CA GLU A 249 -23.59 12.10 13.29
C GLU A 249 -22.26 11.38 13.61
N PRO A 250 -22.32 10.19 14.25
CA PRO A 250 -21.14 9.38 14.49
C PRO A 250 -20.49 8.95 13.17
N GLY A 251 -19.19 8.65 13.20
CA GLY A 251 -18.48 8.17 12.02
C GLY A 251 -19.11 6.88 11.48
N ARG A 252 -19.18 6.73 10.16
CA ARG A 252 -19.65 5.45 9.56
C ARG A 252 -18.69 4.34 9.96
N ARG A 253 -19.22 3.26 10.53
CA ARG A 253 -18.47 2.04 10.85
C ARG A 253 -18.11 1.32 9.55
N TRP A 254 -16.82 0.98 9.38
CA TRP A 254 -16.27 0.22 8.25
C TRP A 254 -16.03 -1.25 8.65
#